data_AF-A0A2W2FIL5-F1
#
_entry.id   AF-A0A2W2FIL5-F1
#
_cell.length_a   1.000
_cell.length_b   1.000
_cell.length_c   1.000
_cell.angle_alpha   90.00
_cell.angle_beta   90.00
_cell.angle_gamma   90.00
#
_symmetry.space_group_name_H-M   'P 1'
#
loop_
_entity.id
_entity.type
_entity.pdbx_description
1 polymer ?
#
loop_
_entity_poly.entity_id
_entity_poly.type
_entity_poly.pdbx_seq_one_letter_code
_entity_poly.pdbx_strand_id
1 'polypeptide(L)'
;MKRAVIVGAGVGGLTAAIALRAIGWEVSIFERWPQINAEGTALGLRPDAHAGLAALGLGERLRERTVPYRRARIRTPRGRHLADLPLGRIEGRGGAPVRMLSRVALIEMLLEEVDRSTISTGVEPAGVRETLDDLRAHYAGWHDPIPRLLAAADDDSVLRHEVYDAPPLTSYVTANVALVGDAAHAMTPALGQGACQALLDAIELAACLREHPGDVAPALRAYDARRRPAAQRIVTVSRWMTRLAGSARLAGPRDALMRLLPV
;
A
#
# COMPACT_ATOMS: atom_id res chain seq x y z
N MET A 1 -28.92 11.84 -8.05
CA MET A 1 -28.21 10.78 -7.31
C MET A 1 -26.71 10.95 -7.53
N LYS A 2 -25.88 10.74 -6.49
CA LYS A 2 -24.42 10.87 -6.60
C LYS A 2 -23.85 9.53 -7.02
N ARG A 3 -23.02 9.51 -8.07
CA ARG A 3 -22.46 8.28 -8.67
C ARG A 3 -20.95 8.36 -8.75
N ALA A 4 -20.26 7.28 -8.39
CA ALA A 4 -18.82 7.15 -8.52
C ALA A 4 -18.45 5.86 -9.26
N VAL A 5 -17.45 5.96 -10.11
CA VAL A 5 -16.80 4.81 -10.76
C VAL A 5 -15.42 4.63 -10.15
N ILE A 6 -15.12 3.41 -9.72
CA ILE A 6 -13.84 3.03 -9.14
C ILE A 6 -13.15 2.06 -10.09
N VAL A 7 -11.90 2.34 -10.43
CA VAL A 7 -11.06 1.49 -11.27
C VAL A 7 -10.01 0.82 -10.38
N GLY A 8 -10.15 -0.49 -10.20
CA GLY A 8 -9.33 -1.36 -9.35
C GLY A 8 -10.04 -1.76 -8.05
N ALA A 9 -10.13 -3.06 -7.79
CA ALA A 9 -10.69 -3.66 -6.57
C ALA A 9 -9.59 -4.01 -5.54
N GLY A 10 -8.53 -3.19 -5.48
CA GLY A 10 -7.51 -3.28 -4.43
C GLY A 10 -7.94 -2.61 -3.11
N VAL A 11 -7.03 -2.55 -2.13
CA VAL A 11 -7.29 -1.95 -0.81
C VAL A 11 -7.85 -0.53 -0.92
N GLY A 12 -7.27 0.33 -1.75
CA GLY A 12 -7.76 1.70 -1.94
C GLY A 12 -9.15 1.75 -2.57
N GLY A 13 -9.39 0.96 -3.62
CA GLY A 13 -10.67 0.93 -4.33
C GLY A 13 -11.82 0.37 -3.50
N LEU A 14 -11.61 -0.75 -2.79
CA LEU A 14 -12.61 -1.32 -1.89
C LEU A 14 -12.88 -0.39 -0.70
N THR A 15 -11.85 0.20 -0.10
CA THR A 15 -12.03 1.20 0.97
C THR A 15 -12.83 2.41 0.47
N ALA A 16 -12.54 2.91 -0.73
CA ALA A 16 -13.25 4.03 -1.32
C ALA A 16 -14.72 3.68 -1.57
N ALA A 17 -15.01 2.46 -2.04
CA ALA A 17 -16.38 2.00 -2.23
C ALA A 17 -17.18 2.02 -0.92
N ILE A 18 -16.61 1.49 0.16
CA ILE A 18 -17.24 1.49 1.49
C ILE A 18 -17.45 2.92 1.99
N ALA A 19 -16.42 3.75 1.93
CA ALA A 19 -16.47 5.13 2.44
C ALA A 19 -17.45 6.02 1.65
N LEU A 20 -17.51 5.88 0.32
CA LEU A 20 -18.44 6.63 -0.53
C LEU A 20 -19.89 6.17 -0.35
N ARG A 21 -20.12 4.86 -0.22
CA ARG A 21 -21.47 4.34 0.09
C ARG A 21 -21.97 4.84 1.43
N ALA A 22 -21.10 4.92 2.44
CA ALA A 22 -21.45 5.44 3.77
C ALA A 22 -21.92 6.91 3.75
N ILE A 23 -21.58 7.68 2.71
CA ILE A 23 -22.02 9.06 2.51
C ILE A 23 -23.08 9.21 1.40
N GLY A 24 -23.71 8.10 1.00
CA GLY A 24 -24.88 8.08 0.10
C GLY A 24 -24.56 8.11 -1.39
N TRP A 25 -23.37 7.68 -1.81
CA TRP A 25 -23.03 7.52 -3.22
C TRP A 25 -23.36 6.11 -3.71
N GLU A 26 -23.87 6.05 -4.94
CA GLU A 26 -23.93 4.81 -5.73
C GLU A 26 -22.55 4.57 -6.36
N VAL A 27 -22.02 3.36 -6.21
CA VAL A 27 -20.64 3.02 -6.61
C VAL A 27 -20.63 1.82 -7.54
N SER A 28 -19.81 1.89 -8.59
CA SER A 28 -19.47 0.75 -9.45
C SER A 28 -17.95 0.56 -9.47
N ILE A 29 -17.49 -0.69 -9.35
CA ILE A 29 -16.07 -1.06 -9.31
C ILE A 29 -15.73 -1.90 -10.53
N PHE A 30 -14.63 -1.57 -11.20
CA PHE A 30 -14.09 -2.33 -12.33
C PHE A 30 -12.73 -2.89 -11.97
N GLU A 31 -12.57 -4.20 -12.08
CA GLU A 31 -11.33 -4.94 -11.80
C GLU A 31 -10.85 -5.67 -13.06
N ARG A 32 -9.54 -5.63 -13.30
CA ARG A 32 -8.96 -6.23 -14.51
C ARG A 32 -8.89 -7.75 -14.44
N TRP A 33 -8.68 -8.30 -13.25
CA TRP A 33 -8.57 -9.74 -13.07
C TRP A 33 -9.95 -10.40 -13.08
N PRO A 34 -10.08 -11.63 -13.59
CA PRO A 34 -11.36 -12.35 -13.62
C PRO A 34 -11.88 -12.68 -12.21
N GLN A 35 -10.97 -12.74 -11.24
CA GLN A 35 -11.25 -12.90 -9.81
C GLN A 35 -10.44 -11.88 -9.02
N ILE A 36 -10.96 -11.42 -7.89
CA ILE A 36 -10.21 -10.55 -6.98
C ILE A 36 -9.23 -11.43 -6.22
N ASN A 37 -8.01 -11.52 -6.75
CA ASN A 37 -6.96 -12.33 -6.14
C ASN A 37 -6.40 -11.61 -4.92
N ALA A 38 -6.71 -12.16 -3.77
CA ALA A 38 -6.13 -11.79 -2.50
C ALA A 38 -4.81 -12.58 -2.34
N GLU A 39 -3.81 -12.30 -3.18
CA GLU A 39 -2.44 -12.74 -2.95
C GLU A 39 -1.71 -11.70 -2.09
N GLY A 40 -0.84 -12.13 -1.18
CA GLY A 40 0.05 -11.18 -0.54
C GLY A 40 0.70 -11.60 0.76
N THR A 41 1.52 -10.67 1.23
CA THR A 41 2.35 -10.77 2.43
C THR A 41 1.63 -10.16 3.64
N ALA A 42 2.24 -10.33 4.82
CA ALA A 42 1.82 -9.58 6.00
C ALA A 42 2.07 -8.07 5.81
N LEU A 43 1.17 -7.24 6.33
CA LEU A 43 1.29 -5.78 6.34
C LEU A 43 1.12 -5.24 7.76
N GLY A 44 1.85 -4.16 8.06
CA GLY A 44 1.80 -3.47 9.33
C GLY A 44 0.88 -2.26 9.24
N LEU A 45 -0.30 -2.35 9.84
CA LEU A 45 -1.23 -1.23 9.98
C LEU A 45 -0.78 -0.33 11.12
N ARG A 46 -0.64 0.95 10.79
CA ARG A 46 -0.35 2.00 11.76
C ARG A 46 -1.64 2.49 12.45
N PRO A 47 -1.52 3.20 13.57
CA PRO A 47 -2.69 3.65 14.35
C PRO A 47 -3.68 4.51 13.58
N ASP A 48 -3.19 5.33 12.64
CA ASP A 48 -4.00 6.15 11.74
C ASP A 48 -4.90 5.28 10.84
N ALA A 49 -4.35 4.20 10.27
CA ALA A 49 -5.13 3.26 9.46
C ALA A 49 -6.15 2.47 10.30
N HIS A 50 -5.83 2.13 11.56
CA HIS A 50 -6.80 1.52 12.48
C HIS A 50 -7.97 2.46 12.76
N ALA A 51 -7.68 3.72 13.10
CA ALA A 51 -8.70 4.72 13.38
C ALA A 51 -9.59 4.96 12.14
N GLY A 52 -8.99 4.98 10.95
CA GLY A 52 -9.71 5.06 9.69
C GLY A 52 -10.70 3.91 9.48
N LEU A 53 -10.24 2.65 9.63
CA LEU A 53 -11.12 1.49 9.49
C LEU A 53 -12.20 1.44 10.58
N ALA A 54 -11.88 1.87 11.80
CA ALA A 54 -12.85 1.97 12.88
C ALA A 54 -13.95 3.00 12.57
N ALA A 55 -13.61 4.14 11.95
CA ALA A 55 -14.59 5.12 11.48
C ALA A 55 -15.50 4.59 10.36
N LEU A 56 -15.10 3.51 9.68
CA LEU A 56 -15.91 2.78 8.71
C LEU A 56 -16.70 1.60 9.34
N GLY A 57 -16.66 1.45 10.67
CA GLY A 57 -17.34 0.35 11.38
C GLY A 57 -16.55 -0.97 11.42
N LEU A 58 -15.33 -1.01 10.89
CA LEU A 58 -14.53 -2.22 10.75
C LEU A 58 -13.55 -2.46 11.92
N GLY A 59 -13.62 -1.65 12.97
CA GLY A 59 -12.65 -1.66 14.07
C GLY A 59 -12.60 -2.98 14.85
N GLU A 60 -13.77 -3.58 15.15
CA GLU A 60 -13.85 -4.87 15.87
C GLU A 60 -13.32 -6.02 15.01
N ARG A 61 -13.83 -6.16 13.78
CA ARG A 61 -13.39 -7.18 12.82
C ARG A 61 -11.89 -7.12 12.57
N LEU A 62 -11.36 -5.89 12.46
CA LEU A 62 -9.94 -5.67 12.31
C LEU A 62 -9.17 -6.21 13.52
N ARG A 63 -9.65 -5.96 14.74
CA ARG A 63 -8.97 -6.41 15.97
C ARG A 63 -8.89 -7.93 16.05
N GLU A 64 -9.93 -8.64 15.62
CA GLU A 64 -10.01 -10.10 15.59
C GLU A 64 -9.03 -10.72 14.58
N ARG A 65 -8.78 -10.05 13.45
CA ARG A 65 -7.92 -10.55 12.36
C ARG A 65 -6.47 -10.05 12.41
N THR A 66 -6.10 -9.32 13.47
CA THR A 66 -4.78 -8.69 13.60
C THR A 66 -4.08 -9.07 14.90
N VAL A 67 -2.75 -9.05 14.87
CA VAL A 67 -1.91 -9.24 16.07
C VAL A 67 -1.01 -8.02 16.31
N PRO A 68 -0.74 -7.61 17.57
CA PRO A 68 0.18 -6.50 17.84
C PRO A 68 1.59 -6.77 17.31
N TYR A 69 2.19 -5.79 16.62
CA TYR A 69 3.58 -5.86 16.18
C TYR A 69 4.50 -5.48 17.35
N ARG A 70 4.95 -6.48 18.11
CA ARG A 70 5.66 -6.24 19.38
C ARG A 70 7.11 -5.77 19.20
N ARG A 71 7.84 -6.32 18.23
CA ARG A 71 9.26 -6.05 18.02
C ARG A 71 9.66 -6.35 16.58
N ALA A 72 10.52 -5.51 16.03
CA ALA A 72 11.19 -5.76 14.76
C ALA A 72 12.62 -5.27 14.81
N ARG A 73 13.54 -6.02 14.18
CA ARG A 73 14.98 -5.77 14.21
C ARG A 73 15.56 -5.78 12.82
N ILE A 74 16.37 -4.79 12.52
CA ILE A 74 17.20 -4.73 11.34
C ILE A 74 18.52 -5.43 11.67
N ARG A 75 18.92 -6.38 10.81
CA ARG A 75 20.16 -7.14 10.94
C ARG A 75 20.95 -7.08 9.64
N THR A 76 22.27 -7.24 9.73
CA THR A 76 23.11 -7.47 8.56
C THR A 76 22.83 -8.85 7.95
N PRO A 77 23.27 -9.13 6.71
CA PRO A 77 23.18 -10.46 6.12
C PRO A 77 23.88 -11.57 6.93
N ARG A 78 24.89 -11.20 7.74
CA ARG A 78 25.58 -12.11 8.68
C ARG A 78 24.88 -12.22 10.04
N GLY A 79 23.65 -11.70 10.18
CA GLY A 79 22.82 -11.80 11.39
C GLY A 79 23.13 -10.78 12.50
N ARG A 80 24.12 -9.89 12.31
CA ARG A 80 24.50 -8.88 13.30
C ARG A 80 23.39 -7.84 13.47
N HIS A 81 23.00 -7.53 14.70
CA HIS A 81 22.01 -6.51 14.99
C HIS A 81 22.48 -5.10 14.56
N LEU A 82 21.61 -4.34 13.90
CA LEU A 82 21.85 -2.96 13.49
C LEU A 82 20.97 -1.97 14.25
N ALA A 83 19.65 -2.18 14.27
CA ALA A 83 18.70 -1.30 14.96
C ALA A 83 17.38 -2.04 15.23
N ASP A 84 16.62 -1.58 16.22
CA ASP A 84 15.22 -1.96 16.42
C ASP A 84 14.29 -0.94 15.71
N LEU A 85 13.14 -1.37 15.22
CA LEU A 85 12.12 -0.44 14.70
C LEU A 85 11.41 0.29 15.87
N PRO A 86 10.99 1.55 15.69
CA PRO A 86 10.38 2.44 16.69
C PRO A 86 8.94 2.09 17.10
N LEU A 87 8.58 0.82 17.21
CA LEU A 87 7.19 0.43 17.39
C LEU A 87 6.56 1.10 18.63
N GLY A 88 7.30 1.23 19.73
CA GLY A 88 6.85 1.95 20.93
C GLY A 88 6.71 3.47 20.77
N ARG A 89 7.53 4.11 19.92
CA ARG A 89 7.38 5.55 19.63
C ARG A 89 6.16 5.80 18.75
N ILE A 90 5.90 4.91 17.78
CA ILE A 90 4.71 4.96 16.94
C ILE A 90 3.47 4.80 17.83
N GLU A 91 3.49 3.83 18.75
CA GLU A 91 2.42 3.60 19.71
C GLU A 91 2.18 4.80 20.62
N GLY A 92 3.23 5.35 21.24
CA GLY A 92 3.11 6.51 22.13
C GLY A 92 2.55 7.76 21.45
N ARG A 93 2.78 7.95 20.15
CA ARG A 93 2.20 9.07 19.37
C ARG A 93 0.79 8.79 18.86
N GLY A 94 0.52 7.55 18.46
CA GLY A 94 -0.74 7.16 17.83
C GLY A 94 -1.79 6.61 18.79
N GLY A 95 -1.45 6.40 20.07
CA GLY A 95 -2.36 5.86 21.09
C GLY A 95 -2.69 4.37 20.93
N ALA A 96 -2.10 3.68 19.96
CA ALA A 96 -2.31 2.26 19.69
C ALA A 96 -1.06 1.62 19.07
N PRO A 97 -0.81 0.32 19.25
CA PRO A 97 0.32 -0.35 18.63
C PRO A 97 0.13 -0.46 17.11
N VAL A 98 1.23 -0.62 16.37
CA VAL A 98 1.18 -1.14 15.00
C VAL A 98 0.63 -2.57 15.05
N ARG A 99 -0.28 -2.94 14.17
CA ARG A 99 -0.84 -4.31 14.13
C ARG A 99 -0.57 -4.98 12.79
N MET A 100 -0.26 -6.26 12.84
CA MET A 100 0.01 -7.09 11.67
C MET A 100 -1.25 -7.82 11.25
N LEU A 101 -1.50 -7.87 9.94
CA LEU A 101 -2.45 -8.79 9.30
C LEU A 101 -1.94 -9.21 7.94
N SER A 102 -2.51 -10.29 7.41
CA SER A 102 -2.31 -10.65 6.00
C SER A 102 -3.05 -9.67 5.09
N ARG A 103 -2.42 -9.29 3.97
CA ARG A 103 -3.11 -8.53 2.89
C ARG A 103 -4.35 -9.26 2.41
N VAL A 104 -4.30 -10.59 2.41
CA VAL A 104 -5.42 -11.45 2.04
C VAL A 104 -6.63 -11.18 2.95
N ALA A 105 -6.40 -11.27 4.26
CA ALA A 105 -7.42 -11.04 5.27
C ALA A 105 -7.98 -9.61 5.23
N LEU A 106 -7.16 -8.61 4.87
CA LEU A 106 -7.63 -7.23 4.70
C LEU A 106 -8.58 -7.10 3.50
N ILE A 107 -8.19 -7.64 2.34
CA ILE A 107 -9.02 -7.57 1.12
C ILE A 107 -10.32 -8.34 1.33
N GLU A 108 -10.27 -9.53 1.91
CA GLU A 108 -11.46 -10.32 2.26
C GLU A 108 -12.40 -9.54 3.19
N MET A 109 -11.84 -8.94 4.25
CA MET A 109 -12.64 -8.12 5.18
C MET A 109 -13.32 -6.94 4.48
N LEU A 110 -12.63 -6.27 3.55
CA LEU A 110 -13.22 -5.17 2.78
C LEU A 110 -14.28 -5.67 1.77
N LEU A 111 -14.05 -6.82 1.14
CA LEU A 111 -15.01 -7.43 0.21
C LEU A 111 -16.30 -7.87 0.90
N GLU A 112 -16.23 -8.28 2.16
CA GLU A 112 -17.40 -8.62 2.98
C GLU A 112 -18.35 -7.41 3.19
N GLU A 113 -17.90 -6.18 2.96
CA GLU A 113 -18.67 -4.94 3.12
C GLU A 113 -19.20 -4.36 1.79
N VAL A 114 -18.69 -4.87 0.66
CA VAL A 114 -19.06 -4.40 -0.67
C VAL A 114 -20.05 -5.38 -1.30
N ASP A 115 -21.15 -4.85 -1.84
CA ASP A 115 -22.07 -5.66 -2.63
C ASP A 115 -21.36 -6.12 -3.92
N ARG A 116 -21.17 -7.43 -4.07
CA ARG A 116 -20.47 -8.02 -5.21
C ARG A 116 -21.12 -7.71 -6.55
N SER A 117 -22.43 -7.41 -6.58
CA SER A 117 -23.13 -7.01 -7.82
C SER A 117 -22.62 -5.67 -8.38
N THR A 118 -21.95 -4.87 -7.55
CA THR A 118 -21.35 -3.59 -7.97
C THR A 118 -19.96 -3.75 -8.61
N ILE A 119 -19.41 -4.97 -8.64
CA ILE A 119 -18.05 -5.26 -9.13
C ILE A 119 -18.12 -5.97 -10.49
N SER A 120 -17.46 -5.39 -11.50
CA SER A 120 -17.24 -6.02 -12.81
C SER A 120 -15.78 -6.44 -12.94
N THR A 121 -15.52 -7.74 -13.05
CA THR A 121 -14.18 -8.33 -13.22
C THR A 121 -13.82 -8.57 -14.70
N GLY A 122 -12.55 -8.81 -15.01
CA GLY A 122 -12.08 -9.10 -16.37
C GLY A 122 -12.06 -7.90 -17.32
N VAL A 123 -12.12 -6.67 -16.79
CA VAL A 123 -12.14 -5.43 -17.59
C VAL A 123 -10.74 -4.85 -17.65
N GLU A 124 -10.01 -5.12 -18.73
CA GLU A 124 -8.58 -4.86 -18.83
C GLU A 124 -8.25 -3.43 -19.31
N PRO A 125 -7.43 -2.67 -18.56
CA PRO A 125 -6.67 -1.55 -19.09
C PRO A 125 -5.33 -2.06 -19.64
N ALA A 126 -4.97 -1.63 -20.86
CA ALA A 126 -3.77 -2.09 -21.57
C ALA A 126 -2.49 -1.96 -20.72
N GLY A 127 -1.67 -3.03 -20.67
CA GLY A 127 -0.39 -3.05 -19.96
C GLY A 127 0.54 -4.19 -20.39
N VAL A 128 1.85 -3.93 -20.31
CA VAL A 128 2.97 -4.77 -20.76
C VAL A 128 3.39 -5.76 -19.65
N ARG A 129 3.93 -6.93 -20.04
CA ARG A 129 4.43 -7.98 -19.12
C ARG A 129 5.86 -8.38 -19.53
N GLU A 130 6.81 -8.36 -18.59
CA GLU A 130 8.17 -8.93 -18.76
C GLU A 130 8.21 -10.41 -18.28
N THR A 131 9.19 -11.18 -18.76
CA THR A 131 9.24 -12.67 -18.73
C THR A 131 10.28 -13.23 -17.74
N LEU A 132 10.24 -14.55 -17.46
CA LEU A 132 11.23 -15.25 -16.62
C LEU A 132 12.63 -15.27 -17.25
N ASP A 133 12.72 -15.20 -18.59
CA ASP A 133 13.99 -15.16 -19.29
C ASP A 133 14.76 -13.85 -19.03
N ASP A 134 14.05 -12.74 -18.84
CA ASP A 134 14.64 -11.45 -18.42
C ASP A 134 15.35 -11.59 -17.06
N LEU A 135 14.77 -12.38 -16.13
CA LEU A 135 15.35 -12.63 -14.81
C LEU A 135 16.59 -13.54 -14.88
N ARG A 136 16.54 -14.60 -15.68
CA ARG A 136 17.68 -15.51 -15.88
C ARG A 136 18.88 -14.74 -16.45
N ALA A 137 18.64 -13.84 -17.41
CA ALA A 137 19.68 -12.97 -17.96
C ALA A 137 20.24 -11.99 -16.91
N HIS A 138 19.39 -11.37 -16.10
CA HIS A 138 19.81 -10.39 -15.10
C HIS A 138 20.69 -10.99 -13.98
N TYR A 139 20.39 -12.22 -13.55
CA TYR A 139 21.05 -12.87 -12.41
C TYR A 139 22.11 -13.92 -12.78
N ALA A 140 22.43 -14.10 -14.07
CA ALA A 140 23.37 -15.12 -14.54
C ALA A 140 24.75 -15.07 -13.87
N GLY A 141 25.23 -13.87 -13.51
CA GLY A 141 26.54 -13.67 -12.86
C GLY A 141 26.56 -13.82 -11.34
N TRP A 142 25.44 -14.19 -10.71
CA TRP A 142 25.36 -14.32 -9.25
C TRP A 142 25.83 -15.69 -8.76
N HIS A 143 26.15 -15.78 -7.47
CA HIS A 143 26.66 -17.00 -6.84
C HIS A 143 25.54 -18.04 -6.59
N ASP A 144 25.92 -19.32 -6.47
CA ASP A 144 24.99 -20.39 -6.05
C ASP A 144 24.35 -20.04 -4.69
N PRO A 145 23.04 -20.28 -4.49
CA PRO A 145 22.13 -21.09 -5.33
C PRO A 145 21.32 -20.31 -6.37
N ILE A 146 21.55 -19.02 -6.58
CA ILE A 146 20.59 -18.15 -7.28
C ILE A 146 20.40 -18.54 -8.76
N PRO A 147 21.44 -18.73 -9.59
CA PRO A 147 21.24 -19.20 -10.96
C PRO A 147 20.58 -20.59 -11.04
N ARG A 148 20.91 -21.48 -10.09
CA ARG A 148 20.38 -22.84 -10.04
C ARG A 148 18.89 -22.86 -9.66
N LEU A 149 18.47 -21.97 -8.76
CA LEU A 149 17.06 -21.77 -8.42
C LEU A 149 16.28 -21.18 -9.59
N LEU A 150 16.81 -20.18 -10.30
CA LEU A 150 16.15 -19.56 -11.46
C LEU A 150 16.09 -20.49 -12.69
N ALA A 151 17.04 -21.43 -12.82
CA ALA A 151 17.01 -22.47 -13.84
C ALA A 151 15.96 -23.56 -13.54
N ALA A 152 15.72 -23.85 -12.25
CA ALA A 152 14.72 -24.82 -11.81
C ALA A 152 13.30 -24.22 -11.68
N ALA A 153 13.19 -22.89 -11.72
CA ALA A 153 11.94 -22.16 -11.66
C ALA A 153 11.17 -22.23 -13.00
N ASP A 154 9.85 -22.32 -12.88
CA ASP A 154 8.87 -22.15 -13.97
C ASP A 154 8.05 -20.87 -13.76
N ASP A 155 7.30 -20.46 -14.77
CA ASP A 155 6.51 -19.22 -14.71
C ASP A 155 5.42 -19.24 -13.61
N ASP A 156 4.98 -20.42 -13.18
CA ASP A 156 3.93 -20.61 -12.16
C ASP A 156 4.49 -20.61 -10.72
N SER A 157 5.79 -20.89 -10.55
CA SER A 157 6.49 -20.92 -9.26
C SER A 157 7.22 -19.63 -8.90
N VAL A 158 7.30 -18.68 -9.85
CA VAL A 158 7.97 -17.39 -9.65
C VAL A 158 6.97 -16.27 -9.47
N LEU A 159 6.81 -15.82 -8.23
CA LEU A 159 6.18 -14.54 -7.94
C LEU A 159 7.17 -13.40 -8.20
N ARG A 160 7.14 -12.84 -9.42
CA ARG A 160 7.88 -11.62 -9.76
C ARG A 160 7.05 -10.38 -9.40
N HIS A 161 7.51 -9.67 -8.37
CA HIS A 161 6.99 -8.35 -8.05
C HIS A 161 8.07 -7.31 -8.34
N GLU A 162 8.00 -6.71 -9.52
CA GLU A 162 8.85 -5.57 -9.83
C GLU A 162 8.48 -4.39 -8.95
N VAL A 163 9.49 -3.78 -8.35
CA VAL A 163 9.30 -2.61 -7.51
C VAL A 163 9.46 -1.37 -8.36
N TYR A 164 8.33 -0.83 -8.79
CA TYR A 164 8.24 0.50 -9.37
C TYR A 164 7.79 1.50 -8.31
N ASP A 165 8.23 2.75 -8.44
CA ASP A 165 7.66 3.87 -7.72
C ASP A 165 7.30 5.00 -8.69
N ALA A 166 6.35 5.85 -8.30
CA ALA A 166 5.83 6.90 -9.16
C ALA A 166 6.59 8.22 -8.93
N PRO A 167 6.95 8.99 -9.99
CA PRO A 167 7.47 10.34 -9.79
C PRO A 167 6.46 11.19 -9.00
N PRO A 168 6.91 12.21 -8.24
CA PRO A 168 5.99 13.05 -7.48
C PRO A 168 5.04 13.78 -8.43
N LEU A 169 3.75 13.49 -8.34
CA LEU A 169 2.73 14.18 -9.12
C LEU A 169 2.49 15.59 -8.56
N THR A 170 2.22 16.55 -9.44
CA THR A 170 1.87 17.92 -9.03
C THR A 170 0.44 18.04 -8.53
N SER A 171 -0.43 17.10 -8.92
CA SER A 171 -1.80 16.94 -8.42
C SER A 171 -2.25 15.48 -8.49
N TYR A 172 -3.11 15.07 -7.56
CA TYR A 172 -3.79 13.77 -7.56
C TYR A 172 -5.20 13.85 -8.18
N VAL A 173 -5.61 15.02 -8.65
CA VAL A 173 -6.97 15.22 -9.16
C VAL A 173 -6.97 15.94 -10.48
N THR A 174 -7.96 15.62 -11.32
CA THR A 174 -8.25 16.35 -12.54
C THR A 174 -9.75 16.30 -12.81
N ALA A 175 -10.39 17.45 -13.07
CA ALA A 175 -11.83 17.55 -13.24
C ALA A 175 -12.64 16.81 -12.14
N ASN A 176 -13.25 15.69 -12.49
CA ASN A 176 -14.05 14.82 -11.62
C ASN A 176 -13.35 13.47 -11.31
N VAL A 177 -12.04 13.39 -11.50
CA VAL A 177 -11.21 12.20 -11.29
C VAL A 177 -10.24 12.44 -10.12
N ALA A 178 -10.11 11.44 -9.27
CA ALA A 178 -9.13 11.40 -8.19
C ALA A 178 -8.29 10.12 -8.27
N LEU A 179 -6.98 10.28 -8.14
CA LEU A 179 -6.04 9.17 -7.99
C LEU A 179 -5.94 8.81 -6.50
N VAL A 180 -6.01 7.52 -6.20
CA VAL A 180 -6.02 6.96 -4.84
C VAL A 180 -5.01 5.82 -4.75
N GLY A 181 -4.23 5.76 -3.67
CA GLY A 181 -3.23 4.70 -3.48
C GLY A 181 -2.10 4.75 -4.50
N ASP A 182 -1.63 3.58 -4.93
CA ASP A 182 -0.46 3.47 -5.80
C ASP A 182 -0.63 4.19 -7.16
N ALA A 183 -1.87 4.39 -7.63
CA ALA A 183 -2.14 5.20 -8.81
C ALA A 183 -1.70 6.68 -8.64
N ALA A 184 -1.67 7.19 -7.40
CA ALA A 184 -1.22 8.54 -7.07
C ALA A 184 0.23 8.58 -6.56
N HIS A 185 0.65 7.55 -5.81
CA HIS A 185 1.91 7.57 -5.06
C HIS A 185 2.52 6.19 -4.85
N ALA A 186 2.59 5.38 -5.91
CA ALA A 186 3.34 4.13 -5.90
C ALA A 186 4.73 4.34 -5.28
N MET A 187 5.09 3.49 -4.33
CA MET A 187 6.29 3.63 -3.52
C MET A 187 7.00 2.30 -3.33
N THR A 188 8.30 2.37 -3.07
CA THR A 188 9.06 1.19 -2.67
C THR A 188 8.49 0.58 -1.38
N PRO A 189 8.58 -0.74 -1.16
CA PRO A 189 7.97 -1.40 -0.02
C PRO A 189 8.74 -1.21 1.30
N ALA A 190 9.83 -0.44 1.33
CA ALA A 190 10.73 -0.32 2.48
C ALA A 190 10.05 0.11 3.80
N LEU A 191 8.96 0.87 3.74
CA LEU A 191 8.17 1.24 4.93
C LEU A 191 6.90 0.40 5.12
N GLY A 192 6.53 -0.42 4.15
CA GLY A 192 5.28 -1.20 4.17
C GLY A 192 4.01 -0.35 4.28
N GLN A 193 4.03 0.89 3.79
CA GLN A 193 2.93 1.86 4.01
C GLN A 193 1.99 2.08 2.82
N GLY A 194 2.21 1.46 1.65
CA GLY A 194 1.37 1.69 0.46
C GLY A 194 -0.13 1.46 0.72
N ALA A 195 -0.47 0.27 1.25
CA ALA A 195 -1.86 -0.07 1.59
C ALA A 195 -2.47 0.87 2.65
N CYS A 196 -1.71 1.24 3.69
CA CYS A 196 -2.16 2.20 4.70
C CYS A 196 -2.45 3.57 4.09
N GLN A 197 -1.59 4.06 3.18
CA GLN A 197 -1.82 5.34 2.51
C GLN A 197 -3.02 5.28 1.57
N ALA A 198 -3.20 4.20 0.80
CA ALA A 198 -4.37 4.03 -0.07
C ALA A 198 -5.70 4.03 0.70
N LEU A 199 -5.70 3.43 1.89
CA LEU A 199 -6.84 3.43 2.80
C LEU A 199 -7.13 4.83 3.35
N LEU A 200 -6.10 5.54 3.82
CA LEU A 200 -6.24 6.90 4.33
C LEU A 200 -6.70 7.88 3.24
N ASP A 201 -6.24 7.70 2.01
CA ASP A 201 -6.71 8.47 0.86
C ASP A 201 -8.21 8.28 0.63
N ALA A 202 -8.66 7.03 0.58
CA ALA A 202 -10.07 6.71 0.34
C ALA A 202 -10.99 7.32 1.41
N ILE A 203 -10.58 7.27 2.67
CA ILE A 203 -11.31 7.86 3.79
C ILE A 203 -11.32 9.39 3.70
N GLU A 204 -10.17 10.00 3.42
CA GLU A 204 -10.07 11.46 3.29
C GLU A 204 -10.86 11.98 2.07
N LEU A 205 -10.87 11.23 0.97
CA LEU A 205 -11.67 11.55 -0.22
C LEU A 205 -13.16 11.60 0.14
N ALA A 206 -13.67 10.57 0.82
CA ALA A 206 -15.06 10.56 1.28
C ALA A 206 -15.35 11.68 2.29
N ALA A 207 -14.41 11.96 3.22
CA ALA A 207 -14.55 13.07 4.16
C ALA A 207 -14.66 14.42 3.43
N CYS A 208 -13.79 14.69 2.46
CA CYS A 208 -13.83 15.91 1.66
C CYS A 208 -15.13 16.03 0.85
N LEU A 209 -15.63 14.93 0.26
CA LEU A 209 -16.90 14.92 -0.47
C LEU A 209 -18.12 15.12 0.42
N ARG A 210 -18.05 14.69 1.68
CA ARG A 210 -19.08 14.95 2.69
C ARG A 210 -19.06 16.40 3.15
N GLU A 211 -17.88 17.01 3.30
CA GLU A 211 -17.71 18.42 3.67
C GLU A 211 -18.20 19.38 2.57
N HIS A 212 -18.23 18.95 1.30
CA HIS A 212 -18.66 19.75 0.16
C HIS A 212 -19.86 19.11 -0.56
N PRO A 213 -21.05 19.09 0.07
CA PRO A 213 -22.20 18.38 -0.47
C PRO A 213 -22.66 19.00 -1.80
N GLY A 214 -22.57 18.21 -2.87
CA GLY A 214 -23.05 18.61 -4.20
C GLY A 214 -22.01 19.32 -5.06
N ASP A 215 -20.80 19.59 -4.54
CA ASP A 215 -19.73 20.20 -5.31
C ASP A 215 -18.45 19.36 -5.27
N VAL A 216 -18.23 18.58 -6.33
CA VAL A 216 -17.13 17.61 -6.44
C VAL A 216 -15.80 18.32 -6.60
N ALA A 217 -15.74 19.43 -7.35
CA ALA A 217 -14.45 20.04 -7.70
C ALA A 217 -13.71 20.64 -6.47
N PRO A 218 -14.36 21.40 -5.56
CA PRO A 218 -13.76 21.80 -4.29
C PRO A 218 -13.39 20.62 -3.39
N ALA A 219 -14.24 19.58 -3.33
CA ALA A 219 -13.93 18.38 -2.55
C ALA A 219 -12.63 17.72 -3.01
N LEU A 220 -12.47 17.55 -4.33
CA LEU A 220 -11.27 16.96 -4.91
C LEU A 220 -10.02 17.84 -4.69
N ARG A 221 -10.16 19.17 -4.77
CA ARG A 221 -9.05 20.09 -4.42
C ARG A 221 -8.66 19.98 -2.94
N ALA A 222 -9.64 19.87 -2.04
CA ALA A 222 -9.38 19.68 -0.62
C ALA A 222 -8.66 18.34 -0.35
N TYR A 223 -9.12 17.26 -1.01
CA TYR A 223 -8.48 15.95 -0.95
C TYR A 223 -7.01 16.02 -1.42
N ASP A 224 -6.73 16.62 -2.59
CA ASP A 224 -5.37 16.79 -3.09
C ASP A 224 -4.49 17.56 -2.09
N ALA A 225 -4.98 18.69 -1.59
CA ALA A 225 -4.24 19.54 -0.66
C ALA A 225 -3.88 18.82 0.65
N ARG A 226 -4.75 17.93 1.16
CA ARG A 226 -4.53 17.18 2.40
C ARG A 226 -3.67 15.94 2.19
N ARG A 227 -3.90 15.18 1.11
CA ARG A 227 -3.28 13.87 0.91
C ARG A 227 -1.96 13.91 0.16
N ARG A 228 -1.80 14.79 -0.83
CA ARG A 228 -0.58 14.83 -1.66
C ARG A 228 0.68 15.11 -0.85
N PRO A 229 0.76 16.14 0.01
CA PRO A 229 1.97 16.37 0.80
C PRO A 229 2.25 15.23 1.79
N ALA A 230 1.21 14.65 2.40
CA ALA A 230 1.35 13.57 3.36
C ALA A 230 1.89 12.28 2.70
N ALA A 231 1.30 11.88 1.57
CA ALA A 231 1.70 10.68 0.84
C ALA A 231 3.12 10.83 0.23
N GLN A 232 3.43 11.98 -0.39
CA GLN A 232 4.75 12.21 -0.99
C GLN A 232 5.90 12.21 0.02
N ARG A 233 5.66 12.64 1.27
CA ARG A 233 6.62 12.49 2.36
C ARG A 233 6.95 11.01 2.60
N ILE A 234 5.93 10.15 2.64
CA ILE A 234 6.12 8.70 2.82
C ILE A 234 6.87 8.10 1.63
N VAL A 235 6.53 8.46 0.38
CA VAL A 235 7.25 8.02 -0.82
C VAL A 235 8.73 8.40 -0.73
N THR A 236 9.03 9.64 -0.35
CA THR A 236 10.39 10.17 -0.25
C THR A 236 11.21 9.41 0.80
N VAL A 237 10.66 9.20 1.99
CA VAL A 237 11.33 8.45 3.05
C VAL A 237 11.51 6.99 2.64
N SER A 238 10.52 6.38 1.98
CA SER A 238 10.61 5.00 1.51
C SER A 238 11.72 4.83 0.47
N ARG A 239 11.81 5.73 -0.51
CA ARG A 239 12.90 5.78 -1.50
C ARG A 239 14.27 5.89 -0.84
N TRP A 240 14.40 6.80 0.11
CA TRP A 240 15.67 7.00 0.81
C TRP A 240 16.07 5.75 1.60
N MET A 241 15.14 5.12 2.32
CA MET A 241 15.37 3.86 3.03
C MET A 241 15.78 2.73 2.09
N THR A 242 15.11 2.57 0.94
CA THR A 242 15.47 1.58 -0.08
C THR A 242 16.90 1.79 -0.60
N ARG A 243 17.26 3.04 -0.93
CA ARG A 243 18.60 3.38 -1.41
C ARG A 243 19.67 3.11 -0.36
N LEU A 244 19.42 3.48 0.89
CA LEU A 244 20.31 3.16 2.00
C LEU A 244 20.50 1.65 2.14
N ALA A 245 19.41 0.88 2.24
CA ALA A 245 19.46 -0.57 2.41
C ALA A 245 20.23 -1.27 1.28
N GLY A 246 20.00 -0.86 0.01
CA GLY A 246 20.64 -1.44 -1.17
C GLY A 246 22.10 -1.04 -1.42
N SER A 247 22.66 -0.08 -0.67
CA SER A 247 24.01 0.44 -0.92
C SER A 247 25.12 -0.48 -0.39
N ALA A 248 25.48 -1.52 -1.16
CA ALA A 248 26.53 -2.48 -0.79
C ALA A 248 27.93 -1.85 -0.67
N ARG A 249 28.25 -0.84 -1.49
CA ARG A 249 29.56 -0.15 -1.50
C ARG A 249 29.80 0.75 -0.28
N LEU A 250 28.74 1.08 0.47
CA LEU A 250 28.79 1.92 1.67
C LEU A 250 28.33 1.17 2.92
N ALA A 251 28.47 -0.17 2.95
CA ALA A 251 27.94 -0.99 4.03
C ALA A 251 28.40 -0.55 5.43
N GLY A 252 29.68 -0.15 5.61
CA GLY A 252 30.21 0.35 6.88
C GLY A 252 29.54 1.66 7.34
N PRO A 253 29.65 2.75 6.55
CA PRO A 253 28.98 4.02 6.84
C PRO A 253 27.45 3.91 6.97
N ARG A 254 26.81 3.09 6.12
CA ARG A 254 25.37 2.80 6.18
C ARG A 254 25.00 2.14 7.51
N ASP A 255 25.71 1.09 7.91
CA ASP A 255 25.44 0.38 9.15
C ASP A 255 25.64 1.30 10.38
N ALA A 256 26.63 2.19 10.34
CA ALA A 256 26.85 3.21 11.36
C ALA A 256 25.71 4.24 11.41
N LEU A 257 25.27 4.74 10.25
CA LEU A 257 24.14 5.66 10.15
C LEU A 257 22.83 5.02 10.65
N MET A 258 22.55 3.76 10.28
CA MET A 258 21.34 3.06 10.73
C MET A 258 21.30 2.81 12.24
N ARG A 259 22.45 2.76 12.93
CA ARG A 259 22.53 2.71 14.40
C ARG A 259 22.24 4.04 15.06
N LEU A 260 22.57 5.15 14.37
CA LEU A 260 22.44 6.51 14.89
C LEU A 260 21.09 7.13 14.56
N LEU A 261 20.43 6.66 13.50
CA LEU A 261 19.08 7.09 13.19
C LEU A 261 18.15 6.59 14.30
N PRO A 262 17.48 7.50 15.02
CA PRO A 262 16.28 7.11 15.73
C PRO A 262 15.25 6.84 14.64
N VAL A 263 15.27 5.62 14.07
CA VAL A 263 14.03 5.08 13.48
C VAL A 263 13.00 5.22 14.60
#